data_AF-A0A948S329-F1
#
_entry.id   AF-A0A948S329-F1
#
_cell.length_a   1.000
_cell.length_b   1.000
_cell.length_c   1.000
_cell.angle_alpha   90.00
_cell.angle_beta   90.00
_cell.angle_gamma   90.00
#
_symmetry.space_group_name_H-M   'P 1'
#
loop_
_entity.id
_entity.type
_entity.pdbx_description
1 polymer ?
#
loop_
_entity_poly.entity_id
_entity_poly.type
_entity_poly.pdbx_seq_one_letter_code
_entity_poly.pdbx_strand_id
1 'polypeptide(L)'
;MSSRAVSLRTGADSLSAFTTIIFILGLITLFLAPVYAQTPMLPIEEIPMDEPFPTGPDGDRSRVVWPDERINFLYELDAIASFLAIWQEQTPGSNFGGMIEAEAGPLGGVIQTDNTLEAINVWSYYTELTGRTDYLTNIADAWTYCLNFPPWLEEGGDGYYRVHNCGWALTAESAYRSATGDNTYLSYAATCADYIVNTPLILGQYALINAFPQAWAAGNLYLYGEEMADDGWKAAAVQYGDNLLNWVEYNPPRQLSSEYWAMSSGTLVWGLCNSTFRDDPVSGQLWIDQYGALVDTFQVWYDVPSDSYDWDNSWNVAYVNAHFAMGDLSGDPAYTTLGEKLTRQLLSYDTDDDGGIQATTQDPVTEDMTWITSYLSKFGVARLLGVPAQQDAGILSFQMPHDGDVLPYPGESPLPIQVVASNYGLQDLTNVDITLEGPVSGLITIDLDFVEKEAVELHPGWLPEAPGDYEFTVYTSAAGDTDPSNDTLRIVVHVIPAAETPDPPVLTDPICSVKPNPSTADSYITLRIPSGAPVNARIISVDGRSVRTWDLPAGASRQKTISWDGTDAAGSVVAPGLYFLKTRIGGVTSTDRILRLEG
;
A
#
# COMPACT_ATOMS: atom_id res chain seq x y z
N MET A 1 13.27 81.49 32.08
CA MET A 1 12.17 81.17 33.01
C MET A 1 12.28 79.67 33.31
N SER A 2 12.32 79.15 34.54
CA SER A 2 12.34 79.81 35.86
C SER A 2 12.79 78.80 36.95
N SER A 3 13.84 79.12 37.75
CA SER A 3 14.03 78.72 39.17
C SER A 3 14.10 77.20 39.53
N ARG A 4 14.76 76.65 40.57
CA ARG A 4 15.82 76.97 41.57
C ARG A 4 16.16 75.62 42.28
N ALA A 5 17.21 75.42 43.09
CA ALA A 5 18.59 75.95 43.18
C ALA A 5 19.30 75.31 44.41
N VAL A 6 20.64 75.15 44.38
CA VAL A 6 21.55 74.96 45.54
C VAL A 6 21.38 73.67 46.38
N SER A 7 22.44 72.84 46.48
CA SER A 7 23.28 72.71 47.70
C SER A 7 24.41 71.67 47.54
N LEU A 8 25.36 71.67 48.50
CA LEU A 8 26.63 70.95 48.50
C LEU A 8 26.69 69.83 49.55
N ARG A 9 27.47 68.79 49.21
CA ARG A 9 28.41 68.00 50.05
C ARG A 9 27.92 66.88 51.01
N THR A 10 28.77 65.83 51.01
CA THR A 10 29.15 64.88 52.10
C THR A 10 28.07 63.96 52.69
N GLY A 11 28.33 62.69 53.02
CA GLY A 11 29.55 61.85 52.92
C GLY A 11 29.69 60.88 54.10
N ALA A 12 30.41 59.75 53.93
CA ALA A 12 30.84 58.78 54.98
C ALA A 12 29.70 57.94 55.65
N ASP A 13 29.72 56.60 55.55
CA ASP A 13 30.32 55.62 56.50
C ASP A 13 29.43 55.33 57.75
N SER A 14 29.31 54.13 58.33
CA SER A 14 29.79 52.75 58.05
C SER A 14 29.18 51.73 59.05
N LEU A 15 29.43 50.41 58.85
CA LEU A 15 29.27 49.28 59.82
C LEU A 15 27.81 48.89 60.22
N SER A 16 27.41 47.61 60.36
CA SER A 16 28.02 46.27 60.24
C SER A 16 26.87 45.20 60.06
N ALA A 17 26.99 43.86 60.04
CA ALA A 17 28.05 42.91 60.40
C ALA A 17 27.90 41.51 59.71
N PHE A 18 28.91 40.65 59.92
CA PHE A 18 29.00 39.17 59.81
C PHE A 18 27.77 38.30 59.42
N THR A 19 27.97 37.38 58.46
CA THR A 19 28.14 35.92 58.74
C THR A 19 28.92 35.20 57.60
N THR A 20 29.89 34.39 58.04
CA THR A 20 30.79 33.39 57.41
C THR A 20 30.10 32.46 56.35
N ILE A 21 30.71 31.91 55.27
CA ILE A 21 31.81 30.89 55.23
C ILE A 21 32.34 30.64 53.78
N ILE A 22 33.68 30.47 53.65
CA ILE A 22 34.51 29.62 52.73
C ILE A 22 34.46 29.74 51.18
N PHE A 23 35.68 29.79 50.63
CA PHE A 23 36.15 29.54 49.24
C PHE A 23 35.38 28.52 48.40
N ILE A 24 35.22 28.84 47.10
CA ILE A 24 35.19 27.84 46.02
C ILE A 24 36.22 28.27 44.96
N LEU A 25 37.15 27.36 44.60
CA LEU A 25 38.05 27.54 43.46
C LEU A 25 37.24 27.51 42.16
N GLY A 26 37.68 28.27 41.16
CA GLY A 26 37.15 28.14 39.80
C GLY A 26 37.45 26.74 39.25
N LEU A 27 36.45 25.86 39.28
CA LEU A 27 36.44 24.64 38.50
C LEU A 27 36.12 24.99 37.05
N ILE A 28 37.08 24.75 36.17
CA ILE A 28 36.82 24.62 34.73
C ILE A 28 36.00 23.33 34.57
N THR A 29 34.69 23.45 34.39
CA THR A 29 33.86 22.36 33.89
C THR A 29 34.15 22.20 32.41
N LEU A 30 35.10 21.30 32.08
CA LEU A 30 35.06 20.64 30.78
C LEU A 30 33.67 20.00 30.64
N PHE A 31 32.91 20.41 29.63
CA PHE A 31 31.84 19.56 29.10
C PHE A 31 32.51 18.40 28.38
N LEU A 32 32.92 17.39 29.16
CA LEU A 32 32.99 16.04 28.64
C LEU A 32 31.55 15.61 28.38
N ALA A 33 31.18 15.54 27.10
CA ALA A 33 30.03 14.73 26.72
C ALA A 33 30.20 13.34 27.34
N PRO A 34 29.11 12.64 27.71
CA PRO A 34 29.22 11.23 28.02
C PRO A 34 29.78 10.54 26.79
N VAL A 35 31.06 10.13 26.86
CA VAL A 35 31.58 9.09 26.01
C VAL A 35 30.82 7.84 26.43
N TYR A 36 29.69 7.61 25.79
CA TYR A 36 29.10 6.29 25.73
C TYR A 36 30.21 5.40 25.16
N ALA A 37 30.82 4.62 26.03
CA ALA A 37 31.75 3.60 25.60
C ALA A 37 30.98 2.74 24.61
N GLN A 38 31.49 2.65 23.37
CA GLN A 38 31.01 1.64 22.44
C GLN A 38 31.06 0.32 23.18
N THR A 39 29.90 -0.23 23.50
CA THR A 39 29.81 -1.57 24.10
C THR A 39 30.45 -2.48 23.06
N PRO A 40 31.55 -3.18 23.37
CA PRO A 40 32.11 -4.12 22.40
C PRO A 40 31.02 -5.14 22.09
N MET A 41 30.72 -5.32 20.80
CA MET A 41 29.79 -6.33 20.33
C MET A 41 30.10 -7.64 21.06
N LEU A 42 29.10 -8.19 21.76
CA LEU A 42 29.25 -9.54 22.30
C LEU A 42 29.54 -10.47 21.12
N PRO A 43 30.50 -11.40 21.23
CA PRO A 43 30.74 -12.37 20.18
C PRO A 43 29.47 -13.19 20.01
N ILE A 44 28.74 -12.95 18.93
CA ILE A 44 27.67 -13.83 18.48
C ILE A 44 28.35 -15.17 18.18
N GLU A 45 27.97 -16.22 18.91
CA GLU A 45 28.54 -17.55 18.71
C GLU A 45 28.36 -17.95 17.24
N GLU A 46 29.41 -18.57 16.67
CA GLU A 46 29.45 -18.96 15.25
C GLU A 46 28.32 -19.95 14.93
N ILE A 47 27.19 -19.42 14.45
CA ILE A 47 26.20 -20.23 13.72
C ILE A 47 26.90 -20.69 12.43
N PRO A 48 26.92 -22.00 12.12
CA PRO A 48 27.70 -22.50 10.99
C PRO A 48 27.30 -21.84 9.67
N MET A 49 28.29 -21.32 8.96
CA MET A 49 28.14 -21.00 7.54
C MET A 49 28.08 -22.29 6.73
N ASP A 50 26.88 -22.80 6.50
CA ASP A 50 26.60 -23.73 5.40
C ASP A 50 25.46 -23.14 4.55
N GLU A 51 25.60 -23.30 3.24
CA GLU A 51 24.82 -22.72 2.13
C GLU A 51 25.04 -21.21 1.80
N PRO A 52 25.34 -20.88 0.52
CA PRO A 52 25.41 -19.50 0.05
C PRO A 52 24.01 -18.98 -0.32
N PHE A 53 23.48 -18.03 0.47
CA PHE A 53 22.25 -17.33 0.12
C PHE A 53 22.44 -16.49 -1.15
N PRO A 54 21.58 -16.63 -2.17
CA PRO A 54 21.67 -15.83 -3.38
C PRO A 54 21.30 -14.37 -3.12
N THR A 55 21.92 -13.46 -3.87
CA THR A 55 21.37 -12.13 -4.14
C THR A 55 19.96 -12.32 -4.72
N GLY A 56 18.92 -11.78 -4.06
CA GLY A 56 17.53 -12.23 -4.22
C GLY A 56 17.11 -12.48 -5.67
N PRO A 57 16.71 -13.72 -6.04
CA PRO A 57 15.29 -14.11 -5.91
C PRO A 57 15.02 -15.63 -5.76
N ASP A 58 14.20 -16.07 -4.79
CA ASP A 58 13.72 -17.49 -4.75
C ASP A 58 12.22 -17.69 -5.03
N GLY A 59 11.44 -16.61 -5.13
CA GLY A 59 10.12 -16.66 -5.75
C GLY A 59 10.25 -16.83 -7.28
N ASP A 60 9.70 -17.91 -7.83
CA ASP A 60 9.56 -18.15 -9.27
C ASP A 60 8.62 -17.10 -9.90
N ARG A 61 9.17 -15.91 -10.22
CA ARG A 61 8.42 -14.76 -10.76
C ARG A 61 7.73 -15.06 -12.10
N SER A 62 8.05 -16.18 -12.75
CA SER A 62 7.30 -16.63 -13.94
C SER A 62 5.85 -17.06 -13.62
N ARG A 63 5.52 -17.22 -12.32
CA ARG A 63 4.17 -17.47 -11.81
C ARG A 63 3.39 -16.21 -11.45
N VAL A 64 4.08 -15.07 -11.26
CA VAL A 64 3.42 -13.79 -10.97
C VAL A 64 2.95 -13.21 -12.31
N VAL A 65 1.65 -13.19 -12.51
CA VAL A 65 1.02 -12.53 -13.65
C VAL A 65 0.82 -11.06 -13.26
N TRP A 66 1.73 -10.22 -13.71
CA TRP A 66 1.67 -8.78 -13.47
C TRP A 66 0.51 -8.15 -14.27
N PRO A 67 -0.33 -7.31 -13.65
CA PRO A 67 -1.36 -6.58 -14.37
C PRO A 67 -0.75 -5.55 -15.34
N ASP A 68 -1.23 -5.54 -16.58
CA ASP A 68 -0.88 -4.61 -17.65
C ASP A 68 -2.01 -3.64 -18.02
N GLU A 69 -3.13 -3.72 -17.31
CA GLU A 69 -4.31 -2.86 -17.46
C GLU A 69 -4.00 -1.39 -17.08
N ARG A 70 -4.72 -0.44 -17.70
CA ARG A 70 -4.65 0.98 -17.31
C ARG A 70 -5.36 1.15 -15.97
N ILE A 71 -4.81 2.04 -15.14
CA ILE A 71 -5.33 2.39 -13.83
C ILE A 71 -5.61 3.89 -13.82
N ASN A 72 -6.73 4.31 -13.24
CA ASN A 72 -7.00 5.70 -12.90
C ASN A 72 -6.62 5.92 -11.43
N PHE A 73 -5.38 6.32 -11.16
CA PHE A 73 -4.90 6.51 -9.79
C PHE A 73 -5.68 7.56 -8.98
N LEU A 74 -6.48 8.43 -9.63
CA LEU A 74 -7.38 9.35 -8.94
C LEU A 74 -8.61 8.62 -8.40
N TYR A 75 -9.17 7.68 -9.17
CA TYR A 75 -10.20 6.75 -8.72
C TYR A 75 -9.69 5.88 -7.56
N GLU A 76 -8.50 5.29 -7.69
CA GLU A 76 -7.94 4.46 -6.60
C GLU A 76 -7.78 5.25 -5.30
N LEU A 77 -7.36 6.53 -5.38
CA LEU A 77 -7.25 7.40 -4.21
C LEU A 77 -8.62 7.72 -3.57
N ASP A 78 -9.67 7.92 -4.39
CA ASP A 78 -11.02 8.19 -3.93
C ASP A 78 -11.70 6.96 -3.30
N ALA A 79 -11.52 5.79 -3.91
CA ALA A 79 -11.95 4.51 -3.38
C ALA A 79 -11.29 4.24 -2.01
N ILE A 80 -9.96 4.35 -1.92
CA ILE A 80 -9.23 4.20 -0.64
C ILE A 80 -9.71 5.22 0.41
N ALA A 81 -9.86 6.49 0.05
CA ALA A 81 -10.32 7.51 0.98
C ALA A 81 -11.74 7.24 1.51
N SER A 82 -12.60 6.67 0.66
CA SER A 82 -13.96 6.23 1.00
C SER A 82 -13.98 4.98 1.87
N PHE A 83 -13.17 3.96 1.55
CA PHE A 83 -12.96 2.75 2.36
C PHE A 83 -12.60 3.11 3.81
N LEU A 84 -11.60 3.97 3.99
CA LEU A 84 -11.19 4.43 5.32
C LEU A 84 -12.35 5.15 6.05
N ALA A 85 -13.19 5.92 5.34
CA ALA A 85 -14.30 6.63 5.98
C ALA A 85 -15.42 5.69 6.47
N ILE A 86 -15.56 4.50 5.88
CA ILE A 86 -16.46 3.44 6.33
C ILE A 86 -15.95 2.81 7.65
N TRP A 87 -14.64 2.62 7.77
CA TRP A 87 -13.98 1.90 8.87
C TRP A 87 -13.51 2.78 10.05
N GLN A 88 -13.98 4.03 10.13
CA GLN A 88 -13.74 4.90 11.28
C GLN A 88 -14.79 4.66 12.39
N GLU A 89 -14.35 4.52 13.65
CA GLU A 89 -15.22 4.30 14.82
C GLU A 89 -16.10 5.52 15.13
N GLN A 90 -17.39 5.41 14.80
CA GLN A 90 -18.41 6.45 15.02
C GLN A 90 -19.09 6.36 16.40
N THR A 91 -18.83 5.33 17.20
CA THR A 91 -19.46 5.12 18.51
C THR A 91 -18.91 6.09 19.56
N PRO A 92 -19.75 6.88 20.26
CA PRO A 92 -19.28 7.76 21.32
C PRO A 92 -18.60 6.99 22.46
N GLY A 93 -17.30 7.21 22.63
CA GLY A 93 -16.45 6.53 23.60
C GLY A 93 -15.04 7.11 23.64
N SER A 94 -14.09 6.41 24.25
CA SER A 94 -12.67 6.78 24.18
C SER A 94 -12.12 6.66 22.75
N ASN A 95 -12.59 5.63 22.03
CA ASN A 95 -12.09 5.25 20.72
C ASN A 95 -12.77 6.00 19.57
N PHE A 96 -13.69 6.93 19.87
CA PHE A 96 -14.40 7.72 18.86
C PHE A 96 -13.42 8.44 17.93
N GLY A 97 -13.63 8.26 16.63
CA GLY A 97 -12.79 8.80 15.56
C GLY A 97 -11.56 7.96 15.22
N GLY A 98 -11.22 6.94 16.01
CA GLY A 98 -10.12 6.03 15.72
C GLY A 98 -10.43 5.10 14.56
N MET A 99 -9.39 4.60 13.90
CA MET A 99 -9.51 3.69 12.76
C MET A 99 -9.55 2.22 13.21
N ILE A 100 -10.53 1.46 12.71
CA ILE A 100 -10.58 0.02 12.90
C ILE A 100 -9.55 -0.62 11.97
N GLU A 101 -8.71 -1.53 12.49
CA GLU A 101 -7.57 -2.07 11.73
C GLU A 101 -7.98 -2.88 10.48
N ALA A 102 -9.08 -3.63 10.57
CA ALA A 102 -9.55 -4.52 9.53
C ALA A 102 -11.08 -4.51 9.40
N GLU A 103 -11.61 -4.97 8.28
CA GLU A 103 -13.06 -5.17 8.11
C GLU A 103 -13.63 -6.28 9.02
N ALA A 104 -12.82 -7.32 9.24
CA ALA A 104 -13.27 -8.58 9.80
C ALA A 104 -12.14 -9.29 10.59
N GLY A 105 -12.35 -10.58 10.86
CA GLY A 105 -11.33 -11.45 11.43
C GLY A 105 -10.83 -11.05 12.83
N PRO A 106 -9.58 -11.43 13.18
CA PRO A 106 -9.00 -11.17 14.49
C PRO A 106 -8.73 -9.68 14.78
N LEU A 107 -8.58 -8.85 13.74
CA LEU A 107 -8.23 -7.43 13.85
C LEU A 107 -9.42 -6.46 13.68
N GLY A 108 -10.59 -6.94 13.23
CA GLY A 108 -11.81 -6.14 12.96
C GLY A 108 -12.53 -5.50 14.14
N GLY A 109 -11.81 -5.24 15.23
CA GLY A 109 -12.24 -4.43 16.37
C GLY A 109 -11.05 -3.85 17.15
N VAL A 110 -9.83 -3.95 16.61
CA VAL A 110 -8.63 -3.31 17.15
C VAL A 110 -8.56 -1.90 16.55
N ILE A 111 -8.17 -0.93 17.36
CA ILE A 111 -8.11 0.49 17.00
C ILE A 111 -6.83 1.05 17.61
N GLN A 112 -5.88 1.44 16.76
CA GLN A 112 -4.55 1.92 17.15
C GLN A 112 -4.24 3.30 16.56
N THR A 113 -3.19 3.94 17.09
CA THR A 113 -2.91 5.35 16.84
C THR A 113 -2.21 5.59 15.51
N ASP A 114 -1.33 4.69 15.10
CA ASP A 114 -0.74 4.61 13.75
C ASP A 114 -1.83 4.55 12.67
N ASN A 115 -2.74 3.56 12.68
CA ASN A 115 -3.86 3.49 11.72
C ASN A 115 -4.64 4.82 11.60
N THR A 116 -4.83 5.49 12.74
CA THR A 116 -5.58 6.74 12.81
C THR A 116 -4.78 7.93 12.24
N LEU A 117 -3.47 7.98 12.45
CA LEU A 117 -2.56 8.96 11.86
C LEU A 117 -2.32 8.72 10.37
N GLU A 118 -2.33 7.46 9.94
CA GLU A 118 -2.26 7.03 8.54
C GLU A 118 -3.49 7.52 7.76
N ALA A 119 -4.71 7.31 8.28
CA ALA A 119 -5.93 7.81 7.66
C ALA A 119 -6.00 9.35 7.60
N ILE A 120 -5.53 10.05 8.65
CA ILE A 120 -5.36 11.52 8.62
C ILE A 120 -4.45 11.93 7.44
N ASN A 121 -3.37 11.19 7.19
CA ASN A 121 -2.46 11.49 6.08
C ASN A 121 -3.15 11.32 4.72
N VAL A 122 -3.91 10.24 4.52
CA VAL A 122 -4.65 9.98 3.26
C VAL A 122 -5.72 11.05 3.00
N TRP A 123 -6.61 11.29 3.96
CA TRP A 123 -7.69 12.28 3.79
C TRP A 123 -7.17 13.71 3.63
N SER A 124 -6.08 14.06 4.33
CA SER A 124 -5.47 15.38 4.16
C SER A 124 -4.86 15.53 2.77
N TYR A 125 -4.14 14.51 2.27
CA TYR A 125 -3.61 14.52 0.90
C TYR A 125 -4.73 14.61 -0.15
N TYR A 126 -5.82 13.85 0.03
CA TYR A 126 -7.02 13.95 -0.81
C TYR A 126 -7.59 15.38 -0.83
N THR A 127 -7.77 16.00 0.35
CA THR A 127 -8.26 17.38 0.48
C THR A 127 -7.32 18.40 -0.19
N GLU A 128 -6.00 18.26 -0.02
CA GLU A 128 -5.02 19.13 -0.66
C GLU A 128 -5.04 19.01 -2.19
N LEU A 129 -5.06 17.79 -2.71
CA LEU A 129 -4.97 17.50 -4.13
C LEU A 129 -6.22 17.90 -4.90
N THR A 130 -7.40 17.59 -4.34
CA THR A 130 -8.70 17.77 -5.00
C THR A 130 -9.36 19.10 -4.67
N GLY A 131 -8.98 19.75 -3.55
CA GLY A 131 -9.71 20.88 -2.97
C GLY A 131 -11.07 20.50 -2.36
N ARG A 132 -11.42 19.20 -2.32
CA ARG A 132 -12.68 18.70 -1.78
C ARG A 132 -12.63 18.58 -0.25
N THR A 133 -13.77 18.78 0.39
CA THR A 133 -13.88 18.91 1.86
C THR A 133 -14.58 17.73 2.53
N ASP A 134 -14.84 16.65 1.80
CA ASP A 134 -15.73 15.56 2.23
C ASP A 134 -15.26 14.90 3.54
N TYR A 135 -13.94 14.69 3.68
CA TYR A 135 -13.33 14.03 4.84
C TYR A 135 -12.87 14.98 5.96
N LEU A 136 -13.16 16.29 5.90
CA LEU A 136 -12.74 17.23 6.97
C LEU A 136 -13.31 16.87 8.35
N THR A 137 -14.48 16.22 8.39
CA THR A 137 -15.07 15.71 9.64
C THR A 137 -14.30 14.50 10.13
N ASN A 138 -14.04 13.52 9.25
CA ASN A 138 -13.26 12.31 9.56
C ASN A 138 -11.87 12.66 10.10
N ILE A 139 -11.18 13.64 9.51
CA ILE A 139 -9.90 14.17 9.99
C ILE A 139 -10.02 14.74 11.41
N ALA A 140 -11.05 15.54 11.70
CA ALA A 140 -11.24 16.16 13.01
C ALA A 140 -11.57 15.12 14.11
N ASP A 141 -12.35 14.09 13.76
CA ASP A 141 -12.67 12.99 14.66
C ASP A 141 -11.44 12.09 14.89
N ALA A 142 -10.66 11.79 13.85
CA ALA A 142 -9.39 11.07 13.97
C ALA A 142 -8.38 11.79 14.88
N TRP A 143 -8.26 13.11 14.75
CA TRP A 143 -7.46 13.90 15.70
C TRP A 143 -8.02 13.85 17.14
N THR A 144 -9.32 13.68 17.32
CA THR A 144 -9.92 13.52 18.66
C THR A 144 -9.48 12.20 19.30
N TYR A 145 -9.41 11.10 18.54
CA TYR A 145 -8.80 9.85 19.00
C TYR A 145 -7.31 10.04 19.34
N CYS A 146 -6.53 10.59 18.40
CA CYS A 146 -5.08 10.77 18.54
C CYS A 146 -4.69 11.64 19.75
N LEU A 147 -5.55 12.57 20.18
CA LEU A 147 -5.36 13.36 21.41
C LEU A 147 -5.69 12.58 22.70
N ASN A 148 -6.58 11.59 22.65
CA ASN A 148 -6.87 10.69 23.78
C ASN A 148 -5.77 9.63 23.94
N PHE A 149 -5.22 9.15 22.83
CA PHE A 149 -4.18 8.12 22.76
C PHE A 149 -2.96 8.66 21.98
N PRO A 150 -2.09 9.47 22.60
CA PRO A 150 -0.91 9.99 21.89
C PRO A 150 0.20 8.92 21.79
N PRO A 151 0.91 8.80 20.64
CA PRO A 151 1.90 7.75 20.36
C PRO A 151 2.95 7.56 21.45
N TRP A 152 3.46 8.65 22.02
CA TRP A 152 4.51 8.62 23.04
C TRP A 152 4.04 8.02 24.39
N LEU A 153 2.73 7.81 24.60
CA LEU A 153 2.13 7.19 25.78
C LEU A 153 1.52 5.81 25.53
N GLU A 154 1.46 5.35 24.27
CA GLU A 154 0.82 4.10 23.83
C GLU A 154 1.49 2.83 24.42
N GLU A 155 1.01 1.63 24.14
CA GLU A 155 1.63 0.41 24.67
C GLU A 155 2.92 -0.03 23.92
N GLY A 156 3.39 -1.28 24.11
CA GLY A 156 4.64 -1.77 23.51
C GLY A 156 5.91 -1.52 24.37
N GLY A 157 6.16 -2.44 25.33
CA GLY A 157 7.12 -2.26 26.44
C GLY A 157 8.60 -2.03 26.14
N ASP A 158 9.04 -2.11 24.88
CA ASP A 158 10.42 -1.88 24.44
C ASP A 158 10.58 -0.59 23.59
N GLY A 159 9.52 0.21 23.44
CA GLY A 159 9.55 1.57 22.86
C GLY A 159 9.53 1.66 21.33
N TYR A 160 9.82 0.58 20.60
CA TYR A 160 9.85 0.56 19.12
C TYR A 160 8.53 1.05 18.50
N TYR A 161 7.41 0.58 19.05
CA TYR A 161 6.07 0.86 18.57
C TYR A 161 5.73 2.36 18.71
N ARG A 162 5.99 2.93 19.89
CA ARG A 162 5.84 4.39 20.12
C ARG A 162 6.71 5.23 19.19
N VAL A 163 7.93 4.77 18.86
CA VAL A 163 8.82 5.44 17.90
C VAL A 163 8.26 5.37 16.47
N HIS A 164 7.67 4.23 16.08
CA HIS A 164 6.96 4.09 14.80
C HIS A 164 5.79 5.08 14.70
N ASN A 165 4.93 5.10 15.71
CA ASN A 165 3.70 5.88 15.73
C ASN A 165 3.99 7.39 15.88
N CYS A 166 5.09 7.75 16.57
CA CYS A 166 5.61 9.12 16.54
C CYS A 166 6.08 9.54 15.14
N GLY A 167 6.61 8.63 14.32
CA GLY A 167 6.95 8.90 12.92
C GLY A 167 5.70 9.20 12.07
N TRP A 168 4.63 8.43 12.26
CA TRP A 168 3.32 8.69 11.65
C TRP A 168 2.73 10.05 12.03
N ALA A 169 2.89 10.47 13.29
CA ALA A 169 2.40 11.76 13.75
C ALA A 169 3.05 12.96 13.05
N LEU A 170 4.33 12.86 12.65
CA LEU A 170 5.00 13.92 11.90
C LEU A 170 4.39 14.08 10.50
N THR A 171 4.18 12.98 9.79
CA THR A 171 3.60 13.04 8.44
C THR A 171 2.09 13.30 8.44
N ALA A 172 1.36 12.92 9.49
CA ALA A 172 -0.06 13.24 9.65
C ALA A 172 -0.27 14.75 9.88
N GLU A 173 0.52 15.36 10.78
CA GLU A 173 0.48 16.81 11.01
C GLU A 173 0.89 17.60 9.76
N SER A 174 1.99 17.21 9.12
CA SER A 174 2.50 17.88 7.91
C SER A 174 1.46 17.91 6.80
N ALA A 175 0.84 16.77 6.48
CA ALA A 175 -0.22 16.69 5.47
C ALA A 175 -1.47 17.48 5.87
N TYR A 176 -1.93 17.35 7.12
CA TYR A 176 -3.07 18.12 7.63
C TYR A 176 -2.85 19.62 7.48
N ARG A 177 -1.66 20.11 7.86
CA ARG A 177 -1.30 21.52 7.81
C ARG A 177 -1.10 22.01 6.38
N SER A 178 -0.60 21.18 5.47
CA SER A 178 -0.52 21.53 4.04
C SER A 178 -1.92 21.68 3.43
N ALA A 179 -2.81 20.70 3.69
CA ALA A 179 -4.18 20.68 3.18
C ALA A 179 -5.09 21.80 3.71
N THR A 180 -4.91 22.21 4.97
CA THR A 180 -5.84 23.12 5.66
C THR A 180 -5.26 24.51 5.97
N GLY A 181 -3.93 24.63 6.04
CA GLY A 181 -3.25 25.80 6.61
C GLY A 181 -3.45 25.96 8.13
N ASP A 182 -4.02 24.96 8.82
CA ASP A 182 -4.23 24.97 10.26
C ASP A 182 -3.01 24.36 10.99
N ASN A 183 -2.57 25.05 12.03
CA ASN A 183 -1.38 24.75 12.81
C ASN A 183 -1.71 24.11 14.18
N THR A 184 -2.97 23.69 14.41
CA THR A 184 -3.48 23.22 15.70
C THR A 184 -2.65 22.06 16.29
N TYR A 185 -2.11 21.18 15.46
CA TYR A 185 -1.40 19.97 15.89
C TYR A 185 0.14 20.09 15.86
N LEU A 186 0.72 21.26 15.55
CA LEU A 186 2.18 21.48 15.56
C LEU A 186 2.86 21.02 16.87
N SER A 187 2.23 21.27 18.03
CA SER A 187 2.77 20.87 19.33
C SER A 187 2.71 19.36 19.59
N TYR A 188 1.78 18.67 18.94
CA TYR A 188 1.65 17.22 18.97
C TYR A 188 2.82 16.58 18.19
N ALA A 189 3.02 17.01 16.94
CA ALA A 189 4.14 16.55 16.13
C ALA A 189 5.51 16.92 16.74
N ALA A 190 5.68 18.13 17.28
CA ALA A 190 6.91 18.49 17.99
C ALA A 190 7.18 17.59 19.21
N THR A 191 6.14 17.16 19.93
CA THR A 191 6.29 16.20 21.04
C THR A 191 6.70 14.81 20.54
N CYS A 192 6.19 14.38 19.39
CA CYS A 192 6.62 13.14 18.72
C CYS A 192 8.07 13.22 18.22
N ALA A 193 8.49 14.33 17.61
CA ALA A 193 9.86 14.55 17.17
C ALA A 193 10.84 14.49 18.35
N ASP A 194 10.54 15.21 19.44
CA ASP A 194 11.33 15.15 20.66
C ASP A 194 11.32 13.75 21.30
N TYR A 195 10.21 13.00 21.21
CA TYR A 195 10.17 11.61 21.68
C TYR A 195 11.11 10.70 20.90
N ILE A 196 11.15 10.81 19.56
CA ILE A 196 12.08 10.06 18.68
C ILE A 196 13.54 10.43 19.01
N VAL A 197 13.84 11.72 19.22
CA VAL A 197 15.19 12.18 19.60
C VAL A 197 15.63 11.63 20.97
N ASN A 198 14.69 11.46 21.91
CA ASN A 198 15.00 10.97 23.27
C ASN A 198 14.87 9.45 23.44
N THR A 199 14.42 8.71 22.42
CA THR A 199 14.15 7.25 22.48
C THR A 199 14.84 6.47 21.35
N PRO A 200 16.18 6.48 21.26
CA PRO A 200 16.91 5.70 20.26
C PRO A 200 16.74 4.19 20.48
N LEU A 201 16.41 3.45 19.42
CA LEU A 201 16.21 2.01 19.47
C LEU A 201 17.53 1.25 19.32
N ILE A 202 17.67 0.14 20.07
CA ILE A 202 18.95 -0.57 20.19
C ILE A 202 19.02 -1.74 19.21
N LEU A 203 19.95 -1.68 18.25
CA LEU A 203 20.17 -2.72 17.22
C LEU A 203 20.97 -3.93 17.76
N GLY A 204 20.46 -4.54 18.84
CA GLY A 204 21.07 -5.68 19.53
C GLY A 204 20.42 -7.02 19.16
N GLN A 205 20.04 -7.80 20.18
CA GLN A 205 19.33 -9.08 19.99
C GLN A 205 18.00 -8.93 19.20
N TYR A 206 17.36 -7.77 19.31
CA TYR A 206 16.09 -7.43 18.66
C TYR A 206 16.29 -6.49 17.46
N ALA A 207 17.38 -6.64 16.72
CA ALA A 207 17.76 -5.65 15.71
C ALA A 207 16.73 -5.43 14.60
N LEU A 208 16.00 -6.45 14.13
CA LEU A 208 15.01 -6.29 13.06
C LEU A 208 13.81 -5.43 13.49
N ILE A 209 13.14 -5.80 14.58
CA ILE A 209 12.00 -5.06 15.14
C ILE A 209 12.36 -3.65 15.59
N ASN A 210 13.64 -3.36 15.84
CA ASN A 210 14.12 -2.01 16.14
C ASN A 210 14.58 -1.25 14.89
N ALA A 211 15.15 -1.91 13.88
CA ALA A 211 15.69 -1.26 12.69
C ALA A 211 14.59 -0.62 11.84
N PHE A 212 13.48 -1.33 11.60
CA PHE A 212 12.43 -0.82 10.71
C PHE A 212 11.69 0.39 11.30
N PRO A 213 11.22 0.38 12.57
CA PRO A 213 10.72 1.59 13.24
C PRO A 213 11.74 2.72 13.34
N GLN A 214 13.01 2.42 13.63
CA GLN A 214 14.04 3.45 13.76
C GLN A 214 14.30 4.15 12.41
N ALA A 215 14.26 3.40 11.31
CA ALA A 215 14.42 3.93 9.96
C ALA A 215 13.21 4.76 9.53
N TRP A 216 11.99 4.26 9.77
CA TRP A 216 10.75 5.01 9.56
C TRP A 216 10.76 6.35 10.31
N ALA A 217 11.12 6.31 11.60
CA ALA A 217 11.22 7.51 12.43
C ALA A 217 12.36 8.44 11.98
N ALA A 218 13.52 7.92 11.55
CA ALA A 218 14.63 8.74 11.05
C ALA A 218 14.26 9.47 9.75
N GLY A 219 13.66 8.79 8.77
CA GLY A 219 13.22 9.42 7.52
C GLY A 219 12.18 10.52 7.76
N ASN A 220 11.14 10.23 8.55
CA ASN A 220 10.12 11.24 8.88
C ASN A 220 10.70 12.41 9.72
N LEU A 221 11.60 12.14 10.68
CA LEU A 221 12.21 13.18 11.50
C LEU A 221 13.13 14.11 10.68
N TYR A 222 13.85 13.58 9.68
CA TYR A 222 14.66 14.43 8.79
C TYR A 222 13.76 15.32 7.93
N LEU A 223 12.75 14.74 7.26
CA LEU A 223 11.82 15.47 6.39
C LEU A 223 11.07 16.57 7.15
N TYR A 224 10.55 16.23 8.34
CA TYR A 224 9.87 17.20 9.21
C TYR A 224 10.83 18.24 9.80
N GLY A 225 12.07 17.85 10.11
CA GLY A 225 13.15 18.77 10.49
C GLY A 225 13.52 19.76 9.39
N GLU A 226 13.49 19.36 8.12
CA GLU A 226 13.65 20.29 6.98
C GLU A 226 12.47 21.25 6.87
N GLU A 227 11.25 20.73 6.94
CA GLU A 227 10.02 21.52 6.83
C GLU A 227 9.94 22.61 7.93
N MET A 228 10.30 22.24 9.16
CA MET A 228 10.28 23.11 10.33
C MET A 228 11.58 23.92 10.52
N ALA A 229 12.58 23.71 9.66
CA ALA A 229 13.92 24.29 9.75
C ALA A 229 14.63 24.05 11.10
N ASP A 230 14.51 22.84 11.66
CA ASP A 230 15.19 22.40 12.87
C ASP A 230 16.42 21.52 12.58
N ASP A 231 17.60 22.14 12.61
CA ASP A 231 18.89 21.46 12.42
C ASP A 231 19.16 20.36 13.47
N GLY A 232 18.53 20.42 14.65
CA GLY A 232 18.70 19.45 15.73
C GLY A 232 17.99 18.14 15.45
N TRP A 233 16.73 18.21 15.01
CA TRP A 233 15.96 17.05 14.54
C TRP A 233 16.61 16.41 13.31
N LYS A 234 17.05 17.22 12.33
CA LYS A 234 17.83 16.72 11.17
C LYS A 234 19.08 15.96 11.60
N ALA A 235 19.89 16.54 12.49
CA ALA A 235 21.14 15.91 12.95
C ALA A 235 20.90 14.58 13.70
N ALA A 236 19.84 14.51 14.51
CA ALA A 236 19.44 13.26 15.18
C ALA A 236 19.00 12.19 14.17
N ALA A 237 18.23 12.57 13.16
CA ALA A 237 17.81 11.67 12.08
C ALA A 237 18.99 11.08 11.30
N VAL A 238 19.99 11.91 10.91
CA VAL A 238 21.23 11.42 10.27
C VAL A 238 22.00 10.49 11.20
N GLN A 239 22.14 10.82 12.49
CA GLN A 239 22.80 9.92 13.45
C GLN A 239 22.11 8.55 13.53
N TYR A 240 20.78 8.50 13.41
CA TYR A 240 20.03 7.24 13.39
C TYR A 240 20.20 6.49 12.07
N GLY A 241 20.15 7.18 10.93
CA GLY A 241 20.46 6.62 9.62
C GLY A 241 21.87 6.02 9.56
N ASP A 242 22.88 6.71 10.11
CA ASP A 242 24.27 6.23 10.15
C ASP A 242 24.41 4.96 10.99
N ASN A 243 23.71 4.88 12.13
CA ASN A 243 23.71 3.66 12.95
C ASN A 243 23.04 2.47 12.22
N LEU A 244 21.96 2.73 11.49
CA LEU A 244 21.27 1.74 10.66
C LEU A 244 22.15 1.30 9.48
N LEU A 245 22.83 2.23 8.82
CA LEU A 245 23.76 1.96 7.73
C LEU A 245 24.92 1.05 8.19
N ASN A 246 25.57 1.39 9.31
CA ASN A 246 26.59 0.54 9.93
C ASN A 246 26.06 -0.86 10.30
N TRP A 247 24.80 -0.97 10.69
CA TRP A 247 24.16 -2.26 10.95
C TRP A 247 23.96 -3.04 9.64
N VAL A 248 23.40 -2.43 8.60
CA VAL A 248 23.16 -3.05 7.28
C VAL A 248 24.45 -3.49 6.59
N GLU A 249 25.53 -2.71 6.71
CA GLU A 249 26.81 -3.05 6.08
C GLU A 249 27.52 -4.25 6.75
N TYR A 250 27.04 -4.70 7.92
CA TYR A 250 27.56 -5.92 8.56
C TYR A 250 27.16 -7.21 7.81
N ASN A 251 25.94 -7.28 7.27
CA ASN A 251 25.48 -8.41 6.44
C ASN A 251 24.36 -7.96 5.48
N PRO A 252 24.71 -7.21 4.40
CA PRO A 252 23.74 -6.64 3.48
C PRO A 252 22.75 -7.65 2.89
N PRO A 253 23.17 -8.85 2.41
CA PRO A 253 22.22 -9.83 1.87
C PRO A 253 21.16 -10.24 2.88
N ARG A 254 21.53 -10.49 4.15
CA ARG A 254 20.56 -10.84 5.18
C ARG A 254 19.61 -9.68 5.49
N GLN A 255 20.16 -8.46 5.62
CA GLN A 255 19.44 -7.32 6.21
C GLN A 255 18.56 -6.59 5.18
N LEU A 256 18.91 -6.66 3.90
CA LEU A 256 18.16 -6.08 2.78
C LEU A 256 17.19 -7.07 2.11
N SER A 257 17.14 -8.32 2.57
CA SER A 257 16.10 -9.30 2.22
C SER A 257 15.31 -9.77 3.45
N SER A 258 15.24 -8.94 4.50
CA SER A 258 14.54 -9.27 5.75
C SER A 258 13.13 -8.69 5.79
N GLU A 259 12.21 -9.49 6.31
CA GLU A 259 10.81 -9.17 6.61
C GLU A 259 10.56 -9.52 8.08
N TYR A 260 9.91 -8.62 8.84
CA TYR A 260 9.67 -8.84 10.26
C TYR A 260 8.64 -7.85 10.83
N TRP A 261 7.64 -8.37 11.56
CA TRP A 261 6.47 -7.59 11.98
C TRP A 261 5.83 -6.90 10.76
N ALA A 262 5.11 -5.80 10.93
CA ALA A 262 4.33 -5.13 9.88
C ALA A 262 5.18 -4.44 8.78
N MET A 263 6.46 -4.78 8.64
CA MET A 263 7.41 -4.09 7.76
C MET A 263 8.47 -5.01 7.16
N SER A 264 9.06 -4.57 6.05
CA SER A 264 10.22 -5.19 5.43
C SER A 264 11.44 -4.25 5.46
N SER A 265 12.57 -4.76 4.99
CA SER A 265 13.76 -3.98 4.65
C SER A 265 13.49 -2.83 3.66
N GLY A 266 12.34 -2.81 2.98
CA GLY A 266 11.88 -1.63 2.25
C GLY A 266 11.74 -0.38 3.13
N THR A 267 11.17 -0.51 4.33
CA THR A 267 11.07 0.62 5.29
C THR A 267 12.46 1.10 5.72
N LEU A 268 13.40 0.17 5.90
CA LEU A 268 14.79 0.47 6.26
C LEU A 268 15.46 1.34 5.20
N VAL A 269 15.34 0.93 3.93
CA VAL A 269 15.95 1.62 2.79
C VAL A 269 15.28 2.97 2.54
N TRP A 270 13.96 3.06 2.65
CA TRP A 270 13.25 4.35 2.61
C TRP A 270 13.76 5.32 3.69
N GLY A 271 13.97 4.82 4.92
CA GLY A 271 14.49 5.61 6.03
C GLY A 271 15.92 6.11 5.80
N LEU A 272 16.80 5.28 5.25
CA LEU A 272 18.16 5.67 4.85
C LEU A 272 18.13 6.72 3.72
N CYS A 273 17.32 6.49 2.69
CA CYS A 273 17.13 7.42 1.56
C CYS A 273 16.67 8.81 2.00
N ASN A 274 15.80 8.88 3.02
CA ASN A 274 15.25 10.14 3.52
C ASN A 274 15.99 10.74 4.73
N SER A 275 17.08 10.13 5.21
CA SER A 275 17.91 10.67 6.31
C SER A 275 19.38 10.81 5.89
N THR A 276 20.25 9.84 6.20
CA THR A 276 21.69 9.88 5.88
C THR A 276 21.96 10.15 4.40
N PHE A 277 21.27 9.46 3.49
CA PHE A 277 21.48 9.66 2.06
C PHE A 277 20.86 10.96 1.53
N ARG A 278 19.90 11.54 2.25
CA ARG A 278 19.36 12.86 1.93
C ARG A 278 20.33 13.98 2.31
N ASP A 279 21.11 13.77 3.37
CA ASP A 279 22.18 14.67 3.81
C ASP A 279 23.44 14.56 2.94
N ASP A 280 23.81 13.34 2.53
CA ASP A 280 24.85 13.08 1.53
C ASP A 280 24.35 12.19 0.35
N PRO A 281 23.72 12.80 -0.67
CA PRO A 281 23.24 12.08 -1.85
C PRO A 281 24.33 11.38 -2.66
N VAL A 282 25.60 11.78 -2.50
CA VAL A 282 26.71 11.19 -3.25
C VAL A 282 27.09 9.83 -2.67
N SER A 283 27.15 9.68 -1.35
CA SER A 283 27.35 8.36 -0.74
C SER A 283 26.10 7.49 -0.86
N GLY A 284 24.91 8.08 -0.76
CA GLY A 284 23.64 7.39 -1.00
C GLY A 284 23.56 6.76 -2.40
N GLN A 285 23.94 7.48 -3.46
CA GLN A 285 24.00 6.92 -4.81
C GLN A 285 24.94 5.71 -4.89
N LEU A 286 26.17 5.86 -4.37
CA LEU A 286 27.17 4.79 -4.41
C LEU A 286 26.71 3.54 -3.62
N TRP A 287 25.92 3.75 -2.56
CA TRP A 287 25.32 2.67 -1.79
C TRP A 287 24.20 1.97 -2.58
N ILE A 288 23.31 2.72 -3.24
CA ILE A 288 22.25 2.16 -4.10
C ILE A 288 22.86 1.37 -5.26
N ASP A 289 23.87 1.92 -5.96
CA ASP A 289 24.62 1.23 -7.02
C ASP A 289 25.21 -0.12 -6.57
N GLN A 290 25.55 -0.24 -5.28
CA GLN A 290 26.19 -1.43 -4.71
C GLN A 290 25.19 -2.44 -4.13
N TYR A 291 24.07 -1.98 -3.55
CA TYR A 291 23.19 -2.80 -2.72
C TYR A 291 21.70 -2.73 -3.07
N GLY A 292 21.24 -1.74 -3.84
CA GLY A 292 19.82 -1.50 -4.10
C GLY A 292 19.10 -2.72 -4.69
N ALA A 293 19.77 -3.46 -5.58
CA ALA A 293 19.24 -4.69 -6.19
C ALA A 293 18.98 -5.86 -5.19
N LEU A 294 19.41 -5.75 -3.93
CA LEU A 294 19.04 -6.71 -2.88
C LEU A 294 17.63 -6.47 -2.34
N VAL A 295 17.07 -5.28 -2.60
CA VAL A 295 15.76 -4.78 -2.15
C VAL A 295 14.70 -4.94 -3.26
N ASP A 296 15.10 -5.37 -4.46
CA ASP A 296 14.26 -5.70 -5.62
C ASP A 296 13.42 -6.96 -5.35
N THR A 297 12.60 -6.96 -4.30
CA THR A 297 11.86 -8.11 -3.76
C THR A 297 10.36 -7.98 -4.03
N PHE A 298 9.71 -9.14 -4.21
CA PHE A 298 8.26 -9.28 -4.17
C PHE A 298 7.99 -10.58 -3.42
N GLN A 299 7.39 -10.48 -2.25
CA GLN A 299 7.07 -11.61 -1.42
C GLN A 299 5.74 -12.21 -1.84
N VAL A 300 5.68 -13.54 -1.93
CA VAL A 300 4.47 -14.29 -2.26
C VAL A 300 4.15 -15.19 -1.08
N TRP A 301 2.87 -15.27 -0.67
CA TRP A 301 2.42 -15.96 0.54
C TRP A 301 3.07 -17.33 0.84
N TYR A 302 3.37 -18.15 -0.18
CA TYR A 302 3.90 -19.50 0.03
C TYR A 302 5.39 -19.54 0.39
N ASP A 303 6.10 -18.41 0.28
CA ASP A 303 7.49 -18.24 0.69
C ASP A 303 7.60 -17.49 2.05
N VAL A 304 6.46 -17.18 2.69
CA VAL A 304 6.40 -16.53 4.00
C VAL A 304 6.82 -17.49 5.13
N PRO A 305 7.68 -17.07 6.07
CA PRO A 305 8.01 -17.88 7.24
C PRO A 305 6.76 -18.13 8.10
N SER A 306 6.51 -19.39 8.50
CA SER A 306 5.33 -19.71 9.33
C SER A 306 5.49 -19.22 10.77
N ASP A 307 5.22 -17.94 11.00
CA ASP A 307 4.96 -17.39 12.33
C ASP A 307 3.45 -17.30 12.60
N SER A 308 2.97 -16.32 13.37
CA SER A 308 1.55 -16.17 13.70
C SER A 308 0.80 -15.16 12.82
N TYR A 309 1.51 -14.41 11.96
CA TYR A 309 0.93 -13.38 11.10
C TYR A 309 1.71 -13.26 9.78
N ASP A 310 1.22 -13.95 8.75
CA ASP A 310 1.71 -13.76 7.38
C ASP A 310 1.24 -12.37 6.89
N TRP A 311 2.15 -11.48 6.45
CA TRP A 311 1.82 -10.11 6.02
C TRP A 311 2.49 -9.71 4.69
N ASP A 312 2.39 -10.58 3.68
CA ASP A 312 3.10 -10.40 2.39
C ASP A 312 2.74 -9.08 1.68
N ASN A 313 1.47 -8.67 1.69
CA ASN A 313 1.06 -7.39 1.11
C ASN A 313 1.68 -6.18 1.83
N SER A 314 1.73 -6.16 3.16
CA SER A 314 2.39 -5.07 3.90
C SER A 314 3.88 -4.95 3.52
N TRP A 315 4.58 -6.09 3.48
CA TRP A 315 6.00 -6.13 3.14
C TRP A 315 6.27 -5.67 1.71
N ASN A 316 5.40 -6.06 0.77
CA ASN A 316 5.40 -5.58 -0.61
C ASN A 316 5.17 -4.07 -0.70
N VAL A 317 4.24 -3.51 0.08
CA VAL A 317 4.01 -2.06 0.16
C VAL A 317 5.23 -1.32 0.74
N ALA A 318 5.92 -1.89 1.72
CA ALA A 318 7.19 -1.32 2.20
C ALA A 318 8.29 -1.34 1.11
N TYR A 319 8.34 -2.38 0.25
CA TYR A 319 9.22 -2.40 -0.92
C TYR A 319 8.84 -1.33 -1.96
N VAL A 320 7.55 -1.08 -2.23
CA VAL A 320 7.10 0.03 -3.10
C VAL A 320 7.75 1.35 -2.67
N ASN A 321 7.69 1.65 -1.37
CA ASN A 321 8.20 2.89 -0.80
C ASN A 321 9.72 3.03 -0.98
N ALA A 322 10.47 1.94 -0.80
CA ALA A 322 11.91 1.90 -1.03
C ALA A 322 12.29 2.18 -2.48
N HIS A 323 11.59 1.55 -3.43
CA HIS A 323 11.84 1.73 -4.85
C HIS A 323 11.62 3.18 -5.30
N PHE A 324 10.55 3.84 -4.86
CA PHE A 324 10.38 5.27 -5.15
C PHE A 324 11.45 6.15 -4.49
N ALA A 325 11.85 5.88 -3.24
CA ALA A 325 12.89 6.64 -2.57
C ALA A 325 14.29 6.46 -3.21
N MET A 326 14.62 5.25 -3.65
CA MET A 326 15.85 4.99 -4.43
C MET A 326 15.80 5.67 -5.80
N GLY A 327 14.64 5.67 -6.46
CA GLY A 327 14.42 6.36 -7.74
C GLY A 327 14.59 7.88 -7.62
N ASP A 328 14.02 8.51 -6.58
CA ASP A 328 14.17 9.95 -6.32
C ASP A 328 15.64 10.35 -6.08
N LEU A 329 16.38 9.55 -5.31
CA LEU A 329 17.77 9.86 -4.98
C LEU A 329 18.71 9.65 -6.17
N SER A 330 18.49 8.59 -6.95
CA SER A 330 19.39 8.17 -8.02
C SER A 330 19.09 8.77 -9.38
N GLY A 331 17.82 9.08 -9.65
CA GLY A 331 17.32 9.37 -10.98
C GLY A 331 17.35 8.16 -11.94
N ASP A 332 17.57 6.93 -11.45
CA ASP A 332 17.42 5.73 -12.28
C ASP A 332 15.94 5.35 -12.41
N PRO A 333 15.34 5.44 -13.63
CA PRO A 333 13.94 5.09 -13.84
C PRO A 333 13.64 3.59 -13.64
N ALA A 334 14.64 2.71 -13.53
CA ALA A 334 14.44 1.31 -13.21
C ALA A 334 13.75 1.13 -11.84
N TYR A 335 14.17 1.90 -10.83
CA TYR A 335 13.57 1.84 -9.50
C TYR A 335 12.13 2.36 -9.51
N THR A 336 11.84 3.49 -10.16
CA THR A 336 10.46 3.99 -10.28
C THR A 336 9.56 3.02 -11.06
N THR A 337 10.10 2.32 -12.07
CA THR A 337 9.38 1.28 -12.83
C THR A 337 9.05 0.06 -11.96
N LEU A 338 9.92 -0.31 -11.02
CA LEU A 338 9.67 -1.39 -10.07
C LEU A 338 8.64 -0.99 -9.02
N GLY A 339 8.72 0.23 -8.48
CA GLY A 339 7.71 0.80 -7.59
C GLY A 339 6.32 0.78 -8.25
N GLU A 340 6.21 1.26 -9.49
CA GLU A 340 4.96 1.22 -10.26
C GLU A 340 4.39 -0.20 -10.40
N LYS A 341 5.21 -1.18 -10.80
CA LYS A 341 4.77 -2.58 -10.97
C LYS A 341 4.25 -3.18 -9.68
N LEU A 342 4.92 -2.91 -8.56
CA LEU A 342 4.50 -3.36 -7.24
C LEU A 342 3.17 -2.69 -6.84
N THR A 343 3.00 -1.38 -7.04
CA THR A 343 1.73 -0.68 -6.78
C THR A 343 0.58 -1.25 -7.61
N ARG A 344 0.78 -1.48 -8.92
CA ARG A 344 -0.22 -2.11 -9.79
C ARG A 344 -0.59 -3.52 -9.32
N GLN A 345 0.39 -4.31 -8.90
CA GLN A 345 0.15 -5.67 -8.39
C GLN A 345 -0.65 -5.67 -7.09
N LEU A 346 -0.38 -4.72 -6.19
CA LEU A 346 -1.09 -4.57 -4.92
C LEU A 346 -2.53 -4.07 -5.13
N LEU A 347 -2.75 -3.10 -6.02
CA LEU A 347 -4.10 -2.65 -6.40
C LEU A 347 -4.93 -3.79 -7.00
N SER A 348 -4.32 -4.71 -7.76
CA SER A 348 -5.03 -5.90 -8.29
C SER A 348 -5.47 -6.93 -7.24
N TYR A 349 -5.21 -6.67 -5.95
CA TYR A 349 -5.70 -7.48 -4.83
C TYR A 349 -6.94 -6.89 -4.14
N ASP A 350 -7.37 -5.67 -4.47
CA ASP A 350 -8.78 -5.28 -4.29
C ASP A 350 -9.58 -6.09 -5.31
N THR A 351 -10.40 -7.03 -4.83
CA THR A 351 -11.18 -7.92 -5.73
C THR A 351 -12.69 -7.91 -5.48
N ASP A 352 -13.14 -7.01 -4.60
CA ASP A 352 -14.52 -6.61 -4.34
C ASP A 352 -14.86 -5.24 -4.97
N ASP A 353 -13.85 -4.44 -5.34
CA ASP A 353 -13.91 -3.05 -5.83
C ASP A 353 -14.51 -2.10 -4.77
N ASP A 354 -13.97 -2.16 -3.55
CA ASP A 354 -14.40 -1.32 -2.40
C ASP A 354 -13.33 -0.31 -1.92
N GLY A 355 -12.09 -0.43 -2.41
CA GLY A 355 -10.95 0.42 -2.09
C GLY A 355 -10.02 -0.14 -1.01
N GLY A 356 -10.33 -1.28 -0.38
CA GLY A 356 -9.47 -1.96 0.58
C GLY A 356 -8.40 -2.87 -0.06
N ILE A 357 -7.39 -3.28 0.74
CA ILE A 357 -6.64 -4.53 0.49
C ILE A 357 -6.28 -5.27 1.78
N GLN A 358 -6.38 -6.60 1.72
CA GLN A 358 -6.03 -7.52 2.80
C GLN A 358 -4.53 -7.59 3.13
N ALA A 359 -4.21 -8.03 4.36
CA ALA A 359 -2.84 -8.05 4.86
C ALA A 359 -1.97 -9.19 4.33
N THR A 360 -2.59 -10.33 4.06
CA THR A 360 -1.97 -11.38 3.26
C THR A 360 -2.88 -11.85 2.14
N THR A 361 -2.31 -12.23 1.01
CA THR A 361 -3.04 -12.82 -0.12
C THR A 361 -3.73 -14.17 0.19
N GLN A 362 -3.65 -14.63 1.45
CA GLN A 362 -4.40 -15.76 2.00
C GLN A 362 -5.72 -15.37 2.70
N ASP A 363 -5.84 -14.13 3.16
CA ASP A 363 -7.02 -13.65 3.88
C ASP A 363 -8.27 -13.66 2.96
N PRO A 364 -9.50 -13.68 3.52
CA PRO A 364 -10.69 -13.38 2.76
C PRO A 364 -10.60 -11.97 2.16
N VAL A 365 -11.18 -11.80 0.98
CA VAL A 365 -11.30 -10.49 0.31
C VAL A 365 -12.10 -9.48 1.16
N THR A 366 -13.00 -9.98 2.02
CA THR A 366 -13.75 -9.19 3.02
C THR A 366 -13.01 -9.08 4.37
N GLU A 367 -11.68 -9.06 4.36
CA GLU A 367 -10.82 -8.87 5.54
C GLU A 367 -9.70 -7.87 5.20
N ASP A 368 -10.09 -6.80 4.50
CA ASP A 368 -9.21 -5.72 4.10
C ASP A 368 -8.78 -4.83 5.28
N MET A 369 -7.60 -4.21 5.15
CA MET A 369 -6.83 -3.70 6.29
C MET A 369 -6.49 -2.23 6.12
N THR A 370 -7.11 -1.37 6.93
CA THR A 370 -7.06 0.11 6.80
C THR A 370 -5.64 0.68 6.81
N TRP A 371 -4.72 0.05 7.54
CA TRP A 371 -3.31 0.46 7.58
C TRP A 371 -2.57 0.17 6.28
N ILE A 372 -2.70 -1.04 5.72
CA ILE A 372 -2.03 -1.42 4.48
C ILE A 372 -2.63 -0.66 3.29
N THR A 373 -3.95 -0.48 3.27
CA THR A 373 -4.62 0.39 2.31
C THR A 373 -4.08 1.82 2.38
N SER A 374 -3.88 2.36 3.59
CA SER A 374 -3.27 3.68 3.79
C SER A 374 -1.80 3.73 3.35
N TYR A 375 -1.03 2.66 3.56
CA TYR A 375 0.35 2.55 3.07
C TYR A 375 0.40 2.49 1.55
N LEU A 376 -0.49 1.72 0.90
CA LEU A 376 -0.58 1.62 -0.55
C LEU A 376 -0.92 2.98 -1.17
N SER A 377 -1.86 3.72 -0.57
CA SER A 377 -2.19 5.09 -0.96
C SER A 377 -0.96 6.00 -0.88
N LYS A 378 -0.32 6.07 0.29
CA LYS A 378 0.80 7.00 0.54
C LYS A 378 2.06 6.66 -0.24
N PHE A 379 2.43 5.39 -0.31
CA PHE A 379 3.72 4.95 -0.87
C PHE A 379 3.63 4.65 -2.37
N GLY A 380 2.45 4.26 -2.86
CA GLY A 380 2.21 3.90 -4.27
C GLY A 380 1.32 4.90 -5.01
N VAL A 381 0.03 4.94 -4.68
CA VAL A 381 -0.99 5.68 -5.46
C VAL A 381 -0.65 7.17 -5.56
N ALA A 382 -0.38 7.82 -4.42
CA ALA A 382 -0.01 9.24 -4.36
C ALA A 382 1.27 9.57 -5.15
N ARG A 383 2.22 8.62 -5.27
CA ARG A 383 3.44 8.79 -6.08
C ARG A 383 3.18 8.75 -7.58
N LEU A 384 2.27 7.88 -8.02
CA LEU A 384 1.97 7.66 -9.43
C LEU A 384 0.93 8.64 -9.98
N LEU A 385 0.04 9.14 -9.12
CA LEU A 385 -1.01 10.10 -9.47
C LEU A 385 -0.45 11.49 -9.87
N GLY A 386 0.62 11.94 -9.22
CA GLY A 386 1.21 13.25 -9.48
C GLY A 386 0.24 14.40 -9.21
N VAL A 387 0.16 15.37 -10.12
CA VAL A 387 -0.81 16.48 -10.08
C VAL A 387 -1.80 16.31 -11.23
N PRO A 388 -3.05 15.87 -10.96
CA PRO A 388 -4.05 15.65 -12.00
C PRO A 388 -4.41 16.93 -12.75
N ALA A 389 -4.81 16.77 -14.00
CA ALA A 389 -5.38 17.86 -14.78
C ALA A 389 -6.76 18.29 -14.23
N GLN A 390 -7.20 19.50 -14.58
CA GLN A 390 -8.51 19.98 -14.16
C GLN A 390 -9.65 19.27 -14.90
N GLN A 391 -9.42 18.91 -16.17
CA GLN A 391 -10.38 18.29 -17.07
C GLN A 391 -9.59 17.28 -17.90
N ASP A 392 -9.97 16.00 -17.84
CA ASP A 392 -9.20 14.88 -18.37
C ASP A 392 -10.10 13.63 -18.45
N ALA A 393 -10.44 13.19 -19.66
CA ALA A 393 -11.31 12.04 -19.93
C ALA A 393 -10.56 10.98 -20.72
N GLY A 394 -10.42 9.78 -20.14
CA GLY A 394 -9.65 8.70 -20.75
C GLY A 394 -10.43 7.41 -20.98
N ILE A 395 -9.82 6.50 -21.72
CA ILE A 395 -10.29 5.12 -21.86
C ILE A 395 -9.44 4.21 -20.97
N LEU A 396 -10.08 3.56 -19.99
CA LEU A 396 -9.45 2.57 -19.13
C LEU A 396 -9.20 1.27 -19.89
N SER A 397 -10.26 0.66 -20.42
CA SER A 397 -10.19 -0.68 -21.01
C SER A 397 -11.26 -0.91 -22.07
N PHE A 398 -11.05 -1.92 -22.92
CA PHE A 398 -12.15 -2.59 -23.62
C PHE A 398 -12.66 -3.72 -22.74
N GLN A 399 -13.96 -3.74 -22.44
CA GLN A 399 -14.62 -4.86 -21.77
C GLN A 399 -14.93 -6.00 -22.75
N MET A 400 -15.19 -5.66 -24.02
CA MET A 400 -15.39 -6.62 -25.08
C MET A 400 -15.17 -5.97 -26.45
N PRO A 401 -14.41 -6.59 -27.38
CA PRO A 401 -13.43 -7.67 -27.16
C PRO A 401 -12.18 -7.17 -26.40
N HIS A 402 -11.33 -8.07 -25.93
CA HIS A 402 -10.03 -7.71 -25.34
C HIS A 402 -8.91 -7.72 -26.39
N ASP A 403 -7.75 -7.15 -26.04
CA ASP A 403 -6.56 -7.24 -26.90
C ASP A 403 -6.07 -8.68 -27.04
N GLY A 404 -5.69 -9.05 -28.27
CA GLY A 404 -5.25 -10.39 -28.61
C GLY A 404 -6.34 -11.47 -28.57
N ASP A 405 -7.63 -11.12 -28.43
CA ASP A 405 -8.72 -12.10 -28.49
C ASP A 405 -8.73 -12.82 -29.86
N VAL A 406 -8.98 -14.14 -29.83
CA VAL A 406 -8.94 -15.00 -31.03
C VAL A 406 -10.35 -15.51 -31.36
N LEU A 407 -10.89 -15.14 -32.52
CA LEU A 407 -12.27 -15.43 -32.92
C LEU A 407 -12.36 -16.35 -34.17
N PRO A 408 -13.34 -17.26 -34.24
CA PRO A 408 -13.58 -18.10 -35.41
C PRO A 408 -14.24 -17.34 -36.57
N TYR A 409 -13.89 -17.71 -37.79
CA TYR A 409 -14.60 -17.31 -39.02
C TYR A 409 -15.28 -18.51 -39.72
N PRO A 410 -16.56 -18.40 -40.13
CA PRO A 410 -17.46 -17.26 -39.89
C PRO A 410 -17.86 -17.16 -38.40
N GLY A 411 -18.04 -15.94 -37.90
CA GLY A 411 -18.43 -15.69 -36.51
C GLY A 411 -19.83 -16.24 -36.21
N GLU A 412 -20.01 -16.85 -35.03
CA GLU A 412 -21.27 -17.50 -34.64
C GLU A 412 -22.37 -16.51 -34.21
N SER A 413 -22.00 -15.33 -33.72
CA SER A 413 -22.93 -14.28 -33.27
C SER A 413 -22.26 -12.90 -33.30
N PRO A 414 -23.02 -11.81 -33.48
CA PRO A 414 -22.49 -10.46 -33.42
C PRO A 414 -21.88 -10.15 -32.06
N LEU A 415 -20.70 -9.54 -32.06
CA LEU A 415 -19.92 -9.18 -30.88
C LEU A 415 -20.14 -7.69 -30.56
N PRO A 416 -20.71 -7.32 -29.40
CA PRO A 416 -20.79 -5.91 -29.03
C PRO A 416 -19.37 -5.36 -28.78
N ILE A 417 -19.19 -4.07 -29.03
CA ILE A 417 -17.96 -3.34 -28.72
C ILE A 417 -18.25 -2.45 -27.51
N GLN A 418 -17.64 -2.79 -26.37
CA GLN A 418 -17.89 -2.18 -25.06
C GLN A 418 -16.56 -1.76 -24.42
N VAL A 419 -16.52 -0.55 -23.86
CA VAL A 419 -15.33 0.03 -23.20
C VAL A 419 -15.70 0.67 -21.86
N VAL A 420 -14.70 0.87 -21.00
CA VAL A 420 -14.82 1.75 -19.83
C VAL A 420 -14.15 3.08 -20.13
N ALA A 421 -14.91 4.17 -20.06
CA ALA A 421 -14.38 5.52 -20.01
C ALA A 421 -14.33 6.01 -18.56
N SER A 422 -13.40 6.91 -18.24
CA SER A 422 -13.28 7.44 -16.89
C SER A 422 -12.78 8.88 -16.85
N ASN A 423 -13.16 9.59 -15.79
CA ASN A 423 -12.66 10.93 -15.48
C ASN A 423 -11.36 10.84 -14.67
N TYR A 424 -10.25 11.23 -15.28
CA TYR A 424 -8.93 11.33 -14.64
C TYR A 424 -8.70 12.73 -14.06
N GLY A 425 -9.63 13.67 -14.29
CA GLY A 425 -9.53 15.07 -13.91
C GLY A 425 -10.25 15.43 -12.60
N LEU A 426 -9.94 16.62 -12.09
CA LEU A 426 -10.50 17.11 -10.81
C LEU A 426 -11.92 17.69 -10.90
N GLN A 427 -12.45 17.93 -12.11
CA GLN A 427 -13.79 18.50 -12.34
C GLN A 427 -14.71 17.50 -13.04
N ASP A 428 -16.01 17.59 -12.73
CA ASP A 428 -17.06 16.88 -13.48
C ASP A 428 -17.04 17.31 -14.95
N LEU A 429 -17.11 16.35 -15.86
CA LEU A 429 -17.02 16.54 -17.30
C LEU A 429 -18.40 16.37 -17.93
N THR A 430 -18.70 17.21 -18.93
CA THR A 430 -19.97 17.12 -19.65
C THR A 430 -19.76 17.09 -21.15
N ASN A 431 -20.61 16.36 -21.85
CA ASN A 431 -20.54 16.16 -23.30
C ASN A 431 -19.19 15.58 -23.76
N VAL A 432 -18.70 14.56 -23.06
CA VAL A 432 -17.53 13.76 -23.44
C VAL A 432 -17.92 12.85 -24.61
N ASP A 433 -17.34 13.10 -25.78
CA ASP A 433 -17.53 12.25 -26.95
C ASP A 433 -16.56 11.06 -26.88
N ILE A 434 -17.09 9.84 -26.91
CA ILE A 434 -16.31 8.59 -27.00
C ILE A 434 -16.53 8.00 -28.40
N THR A 435 -15.47 8.01 -29.20
CA THR A 435 -15.51 7.61 -30.61
C THR A 435 -14.81 6.28 -30.82
N LEU A 436 -15.48 5.37 -31.54
CA LEU A 436 -14.91 4.11 -32.03
C LEU A 436 -14.60 4.22 -33.53
N GLU A 437 -13.36 3.92 -33.89
CA GLU A 437 -12.89 3.74 -35.27
C GLU A 437 -12.32 2.34 -35.49
N GLY A 438 -12.47 1.83 -36.71
CA GLY A 438 -11.96 0.50 -37.09
C GLY A 438 -12.91 -0.23 -38.06
N PRO A 439 -13.13 -1.55 -37.88
CA PRO A 439 -14.01 -2.38 -38.72
C PRO A 439 -15.48 -1.97 -38.66
N VAL A 440 -15.89 -1.37 -37.54
CA VAL A 440 -17.16 -0.69 -37.32
C VAL A 440 -16.86 0.67 -36.66
N SER A 441 -17.81 1.60 -36.79
CA SER A 441 -17.71 2.94 -36.19
C SER A 441 -18.82 3.15 -35.16
N GLY A 442 -18.51 3.86 -34.08
CA GLY A 442 -19.44 4.21 -33.02
C GLY A 442 -19.15 5.61 -32.49
N LEU A 443 -20.18 6.26 -31.94
CA LEU A 443 -20.05 7.50 -31.19
C LEU A 443 -21.15 7.52 -30.12
N ILE A 444 -20.76 7.72 -28.88
CA ILE A 444 -21.65 8.05 -27.77
C ILE A 444 -21.13 9.32 -27.09
N THR A 445 -22.05 10.14 -26.60
CA THR A 445 -21.73 11.33 -25.81
C THR A 445 -22.27 11.08 -24.41
N ILE A 446 -21.41 11.17 -23.39
CA ILE A 446 -21.79 11.00 -21.99
C ILE A 446 -21.35 12.22 -21.16
N ASP A 447 -21.90 12.36 -19.96
CA ASP A 447 -21.28 13.15 -18.90
C ASP A 447 -20.47 12.16 -18.02
N LEU A 448 -19.43 12.64 -17.34
CA LEU A 448 -18.60 11.85 -16.41
C LEU A 448 -18.35 12.71 -15.17
N ASP A 449 -18.98 12.36 -14.05
CA ASP A 449 -18.71 13.02 -12.77
C ASP A 449 -17.25 12.76 -12.32
N PHE A 450 -16.76 13.49 -11.32
CA PHE A 450 -15.43 13.27 -10.74
C PHE A 450 -15.18 11.78 -10.41
N VAL A 451 -14.01 11.27 -10.84
CA VAL A 451 -13.54 9.87 -10.77
C VAL A 451 -14.47 8.79 -11.36
N GLU A 452 -15.57 9.14 -12.03
CA GLU A 452 -16.53 8.16 -12.52
C GLU A 452 -15.86 7.15 -13.50
N LYS A 453 -16.27 5.88 -13.40
CA LYS A 453 -15.96 4.79 -14.36
C LYS A 453 -17.28 4.39 -15.03
N GLU A 454 -17.50 4.75 -16.29
CA GLU A 454 -18.75 4.40 -17.01
C GLU A 454 -18.50 3.38 -18.13
N ALA A 455 -19.35 2.36 -18.19
CA ALA A 455 -19.27 1.28 -19.17
C ALA A 455 -20.19 1.57 -20.37
N VAL A 456 -19.61 1.87 -21.54
CA VAL A 456 -20.36 2.27 -22.73
C VAL A 456 -20.32 1.23 -23.85
N GLU A 457 -21.48 0.98 -24.47
CA GLU A 457 -21.58 0.20 -25.71
C GLU A 457 -21.48 1.13 -26.92
N LEU A 458 -20.36 1.04 -27.65
CA LEU A 458 -20.09 1.85 -28.83
C LEU A 458 -20.65 1.23 -30.12
N HIS A 459 -20.85 -0.10 -30.14
CA HIS A 459 -21.48 -0.80 -31.25
C HIS A 459 -22.18 -2.09 -30.80
N PRO A 460 -23.44 -2.36 -31.19
CA PRO A 460 -24.26 -3.45 -30.63
C PRO A 460 -23.98 -4.85 -31.22
N GLY A 461 -23.08 -4.97 -32.20
CA GLY A 461 -22.80 -6.27 -32.82
C GLY A 461 -21.98 -6.20 -34.11
N TRP A 462 -20.67 -6.30 -34.00
CA TRP A 462 -19.74 -6.53 -35.11
C TRP A 462 -19.68 -8.02 -35.49
N LEU A 463 -19.52 -8.31 -36.78
CA LEU A 463 -19.19 -9.63 -37.31
C LEU A 463 -18.00 -9.47 -38.27
N PRO A 464 -16.92 -10.27 -38.15
CA PRO A 464 -15.80 -10.19 -39.07
C PRO A 464 -16.18 -10.72 -40.46
N GLU A 465 -15.84 -9.96 -41.51
CA GLU A 465 -16.21 -10.29 -42.89
C GLU A 465 -15.32 -11.38 -43.51
N ALA A 466 -14.10 -11.53 -43.00
CA ALA A 466 -13.09 -12.52 -43.40
C ALA A 466 -12.13 -12.85 -42.23
N PRO A 467 -11.29 -13.90 -42.33
CA PRO A 467 -10.13 -14.06 -41.47
C PRO A 467 -9.11 -12.93 -41.67
N GLY A 468 -8.43 -12.51 -40.61
CA GLY A 468 -7.45 -11.43 -40.57
C GLY A 468 -7.35 -10.80 -39.17
N ASP A 469 -6.40 -9.88 -39.01
CA ASP A 469 -6.27 -9.06 -37.82
C ASP A 469 -7.13 -7.80 -37.95
N TYR A 470 -7.87 -7.47 -36.89
CA TYR A 470 -8.79 -6.33 -36.87
C TYR A 470 -8.42 -5.38 -35.71
N GLU A 471 -7.89 -4.20 -36.04
CA GLU A 471 -7.55 -3.16 -35.07
C GLU A 471 -8.79 -2.30 -34.75
N PHE A 472 -9.14 -2.18 -33.48
CA PHE A 472 -10.10 -1.20 -32.97
C PHE A 472 -9.36 -0.09 -32.26
N THR A 473 -9.69 1.16 -32.57
CA THR A 473 -9.22 2.34 -31.84
C THR A 473 -10.43 3.02 -31.21
N VAL A 474 -10.36 3.28 -29.91
CA VAL A 474 -11.33 4.16 -29.23
C VAL A 474 -10.58 5.36 -28.69
N TYR A 475 -11.16 6.54 -28.83
CA TYR A 475 -10.64 7.76 -28.25
C TYR A 475 -11.75 8.64 -27.67
N THR A 476 -11.42 9.36 -26.59
CA THR A 476 -12.23 10.42 -26.01
C THR A 476 -12.02 11.77 -26.70
N SER A 477 -12.94 12.70 -26.45
CA SER A 477 -12.78 14.12 -26.75
C SER A 477 -13.65 14.91 -25.77
N ALA A 478 -13.03 15.51 -24.76
CA ALA A 478 -13.68 16.39 -23.79
C ALA A 478 -13.26 17.86 -23.94
N ALA A 479 -14.15 18.78 -23.57
CA ALA A 479 -13.90 20.21 -23.71
C ALA A 479 -12.96 20.73 -22.61
N GLY A 480 -11.75 21.17 -22.99
CA GLY A 480 -10.74 21.68 -22.06
C GLY A 480 -9.74 20.63 -21.58
N ASP A 481 -9.96 19.38 -21.97
CA ASP A 481 -8.96 18.33 -21.92
C ASP A 481 -7.75 18.66 -22.78
N THR A 482 -6.57 18.31 -22.29
CA THR A 482 -5.27 18.59 -22.92
C THR A 482 -4.21 17.52 -22.70
N ASP A 483 -4.49 16.41 -21.99
CA ASP A 483 -3.51 15.34 -21.80
C ASP A 483 -3.82 14.10 -22.66
N PRO A 484 -3.18 13.94 -23.84
CA PRO A 484 -3.44 12.83 -24.74
C PRO A 484 -2.90 11.47 -24.23
N SER A 485 -2.38 11.40 -22.99
CA SER A 485 -1.75 10.19 -22.45
C SER A 485 -2.73 9.03 -22.25
N ASN A 486 -3.98 9.34 -21.92
CA ASN A 486 -5.04 8.35 -21.65
C ASN A 486 -6.19 8.38 -22.68
N ASP A 487 -6.34 9.45 -23.47
CA ASP A 487 -7.40 9.65 -24.49
C ASP A 487 -7.71 8.41 -25.32
N THR A 488 -6.66 7.80 -25.88
CA THR A 488 -6.75 6.80 -26.95
C THR A 488 -6.31 5.43 -26.45
N LEU A 489 -7.14 4.42 -26.65
CA LEU A 489 -6.80 3.01 -26.46
C LEU A 489 -6.97 2.23 -27.78
N ARG A 490 -6.13 1.23 -28.00
CA ARG A 490 -6.17 0.36 -29.19
C ARG A 490 -6.04 -1.09 -28.81
N ILE A 491 -6.74 -1.94 -29.54
CA ILE A 491 -6.67 -3.40 -29.43
C ILE A 491 -6.67 -4.05 -30.81
N VAL A 492 -6.11 -5.25 -30.90
CA VAL A 492 -6.11 -6.09 -32.11
C VAL A 492 -6.82 -7.41 -31.80
N VAL A 493 -7.82 -7.73 -32.61
CA VAL A 493 -8.54 -9.01 -32.54
C VAL A 493 -8.13 -9.90 -33.71
N HIS A 494 -7.72 -11.13 -33.41
CA HIS A 494 -7.25 -12.10 -34.40
C HIS A 494 -8.40 -13.00 -34.86
N VAL A 495 -8.84 -12.85 -36.10
CA VAL A 495 -9.90 -13.69 -36.67
C VAL A 495 -9.28 -14.75 -37.57
N ILE A 496 -9.50 -16.03 -37.25
CA ILE A 496 -8.92 -17.16 -37.98
C ILE A 496 -10.02 -18.11 -38.48
N PRO A 497 -9.80 -18.86 -39.59
CA PRO A 497 -10.79 -19.82 -40.07
C PRO A 497 -11.20 -20.79 -38.96
N ALA A 498 -12.49 -21.15 -38.84
CA ALA A 498 -12.95 -22.09 -37.80
C ALA A 498 -12.39 -23.53 -37.93
N ALA A 499 -11.63 -23.82 -38.99
CA ALA A 499 -10.85 -25.05 -39.15
C ALA A 499 -9.37 -24.91 -38.71
N GLU A 500 -8.92 -23.69 -38.44
CA GLU A 500 -7.58 -23.29 -38.01
C GLU A 500 -7.57 -22.65 -36.62
N THR A 501 -8.74 -22.27 -36.08
CA THR A 501 -8.90 -22.09 -34.62
C THR A 501 -8.32 -23.31 -33.93
N PRO A 502 -7.32 -23.15 -33.04
CA PRO A 502 -6.96 -24.20 -32.12
C PRO A 502 -8.24 -24.69 -31.44
N ASP A 503 -8.40 -26.01 -31.28
CA ASP A 503 -9.43 -26.52 -30.38
C ASP A 503 -9.30 -25.72 -29.06
N PRO A 504 -10.35 -25.03 -28.59
CA PRO A 504 -10.24 -24.16 -27.42
C PRO A 504 -9.63 -24.99 -26.30
N PRO A 505 -8.49 -24.54 -25.73
CA PRO A 505 -7.49 -25.41 -25.13
C PRO A 505 -8.18 -26.38 -24.19
N VAL A 506 -8.22 -27.66 -24.60
CA VAL A 506 -9.07 -28.65 -23.95
C VAL A 506 -8.67 -28.70 -22.49
N LEU A 507 -9.52 -28.14 -21.63
CA LEU A 507 -9.34 -28.17 -20.19
C LEU A 507 -9.47 -29.63 -19.77
N THR A 508 -8.33 -30.32 -19.73
CA THR A 508 -8.24 -31.67 -19.17
C THR A 508 -8.55 -31.65 -17.69
N ASP A 509 -8.23 -30.54 -17.01
CA ASP A 509 -8.77 -30.22 -15.68
C ASP A 509 -8.98 -28.69 -15.50
N PRO A 510 -10.21 -28.21 -15.28
CA PRO A 510 -10.51 -26.85 -14.82
C PRO A 510 -10.17 -26.57 -13.34
N ILE A 511 -9.85 -27.59 -12.54
CA ILE A 511 -9.41 -27.41 -11.15
C ILE A 511 -7.89 -27.33 -11.16
N CYS A 512 -7.32 -26.16 -10.84
CA CYS A 512 -5.87 -25.98 -10.72
C CYS A 512 -5.34 -26.56 -9.39
N SER A 513 -6.07 -26.32 -8.30
CA SER A 513 -5.74 -26.82 -6.98
C SER A 513 -6.90 -26.69 -6.00
N VAL A 514 -6.97 -27.62 -5.04
CA VAL A 514 -7.67 -27.41 -3.76
C VAL A 514 -6.62 -27.43 -2.65
N LYS A 515 -6.49 -26.34 -1.90
CA LYS A 515 -5.50 -26.21 -0.81
C LYS A 515 -6.07 -25.39 0.37
N PRO A 516 -5.72 -25.71 1.63
CA PRO A 516 -5.12 -26.97 2.07
C PRO A 516 -6.06 -28.16 1.76
N ASN A 517 -5.48 -29.33 1.49
CA ASN A 517 -6.22 -30.56 1.25
C ASN A 517 -5.31 -31.77 1.57
N PRO A 518 -5.44 -32.42 2.74
CA PRO A 518 -6.55 -32.30 3.69
C PRO A 518 -6.61 -30.92 4.39
N SER A 519 -7.80 -30.50 4.81
CA SER A 519 -8.04 -29.23 5.50
C SER A 519 -8.61 -29.44 6.90
N THR A 520 -8.11 -28.69 7.89
CA THR A 520 -8.75 -28.56 9.22
C THR A 520 -9.67 -27.34 9.26
N ALA A 521 -9.23 -26.25 8.64
CA ALA A 521 -9.98 -25.05 8.33
C ALA A 521 -10.41 -25.02 6.85
N ASP A 522 -10.54 -23.81 6.29
CA ASP A 522 -10.98 -23.49 4.95
C ASP A 522 -10.22 -24.24 3.84
N SER A 523 -10.86 -24.35 2.68
CA SER A 523 -10.28 -24.91 1.45
C SER A 523 -10.46 -23.94 0.30
N TYR A 524 -9.35 -23.41 -0.22
CA TYR A 524 -9.30 -22.55 -1.39
C TYR A 524 -9.21 -23.40 -2.65
N ILE A 525 -10.13 -23.13 -3.58
CA ILE A 525 -10.33 -23.87 -4.81
C ILE A 525 -10.00 -22.94 -5.97
N THR A 526 -8.84 -23.13 -6.59
CA THR A 526 -8.40 -22.34 -7.74
C THR A 526 -8.88 -22.99 -9.03
N LEU A 527 -9.60 -22.23 -9.85
CA LEU A 527 -10.18 -22.66 -11.12
C LEU A 527 -9.51 -21.96 -12.29
N ARG A 528 -9.31 -22.68 -13.40
CA ARG A 528 -8.91 -22.09 -14.69
C ARG A 528 -10.14 -21.96 -15.59
N ILE A 529 -10.38 -20.75 -16.07
CA ILE A 529 -11.60 -20.37 -16.78
C ILE A 529 -11.20 -19.87 -18.18
N PRO A 530 -11.71 -20.45 -19.28
CA PRO A 530 -11.59 -19.85 -20.60
C PRO A 530 -12.32 -18.50 -20.63
N SER A 531 -11.80 -17.52 -21.37
CA SER A 531 -12.49 -16.24 -21.60
C SER A 531 -13.97 -16.48 -21.97
N GLY A 532 -14.88 -15.81 -21.28
CA GLY A 532 -16.33 -15.92 -21.50
C GLY A 532 -17.02 -17.21 -21.01
N ALA A 533 -16.35 -18.13 -20.32
CA ALA A 533 -17.00 -19.37 -19.84
C ALA A 533 -17.70 -19.19 -18.47
N PRO A 534 -19.00 -19.52 -18.33
CA PRO A 534 -19.66 -19.53 -17.03
C PRO A 534 -19.19 -20.72 -16.16
N VAL A 535 -19.19 -20.53 -14.84
CA VAL A 535 -18.74 -21.52 -13.85
C VAL A 535 -19.91 -21.94 -12.96
N ASN A 536 -20.14 -23.24 -12.86
CA ASN A 536 -20.91 -23.83 -11.76
C ASN A 536 -20.00 -24.76 -10.94
N ALA A 537 -19.71 -24.40 -9.70
CA ALA A 537 -18.95 -25.23 -8.77
C ALA A 537 -19.86 -25.72 -7.63
N ARG A 538 -19.71 -26.97 -7.20
CA ARG A 538 -20.51 -27.57 -6.13
C ARG A 538 -19.67 -28.47 -5.26
N ILE A 539 -19.84 -28.38 -3.94
CA ILE A 539 -19.33 -29.37 -3.00
C ILE A 539 -20.46 -30.34 -2.66
N ILE A 540 -20.15 -31.64 -2.68
CA ILE A 540 -21.10 -32.74 -2.54
C ILE A 540 -20.54 -33.73 -1.53
N SER A 541 -21.32 -34.18 -0.55
CA SER A 541 -20.90 -35.24 0.37
C SER A 541 -20.93 -36.63 -0.28
N VAL A 542 -20.28 -37.63 0.34
CA VAL A 542 -20.19 -39.01 -0.20
C VAL A 542 -21.54 -39.70 -0.49
N ASP A 543 -22.63 -39.22 0.11
CA ASP A 543 -24.00 -39.69 -0.10
C ASP A 543 -24.73 -39.00 -1.27
N GLY A 544 -24.08 -38.02 -1.91
CA GLY A 544 -24.63 -37.26 -3.04
C GLY A 544 -25.41 -36.00 -2.65
N ARG A 545 -25.49 -35.62 -1.37
CA ARG A 545 -26.12 -34.36 -0.95
C ARG A 545 -25.27 -33.15 -1.36
N SER A 546 -25.88 -32.15 -2.00
CA SER A 546 -25.23 -30.86 -2.26
C SER A 546 -25.02 -30.11 -0.94
N VAL A 547 -23.79 -29.64 -0.71
CA VAL A 547 -23.37 -28.93 0.50
C VAL A 547 -23.32 -27.42 0.25
N ARG A 548 -22.52 -27.00 -0.73
CA ARG A 548 -22.35 -25.60 -1.15
C ARG A 548 -22.33 -25.53 -2.67
N THR A 549 -22.74 -24.40 -3.24
CA THR A 549 -22.77 -24.16 -4.69
C THR A 549 -22.36 -22.72 -4.96
N TRP A 550 -21.58 -22.52 -6.02
CA TRP A 550 -21.25 -21.22 -6.60
C TRP A 550 -21.66 -21.24 -8.07
N ASP A 551 -22.33 -20.17 -8.51
CA ASP A 551 -22.73 -19.94 -9.90
C ASP A 551 -22.15 -18.58 -10.32
N LEU A 552 -21.08 -18.59 -11.12
CA LEU A 552 -20.41 -17.38 -11.61
C LEU A 552 -20.82 -17.15 -13.09
N PRO A 553 -21.15 -15.91 -13.48
CA PRO A 553 -21.54 -15.60 -14.85
C PRO A 553 -20.38 -15.77 -15.84
N ALA A 554 -20.71 -15.75 -17.14
CA ALA A 554 -19.72 -15.62 -18.20
C ALA A 554 -19.01 -14.26 -18.08
N GLY A 555 -17.68 -14.24 -18.22
CA GLY A 555 -16.85 -13.04 -18.04
C GLY A 555 -15.85 -13.12 -16.88
N ALA A 556 -15.85 -14.20 -16.09
CA ALA A 556 -14.85 -14.39 -15.04
C ALA A 556 -13.41 -14.47 -15.59
N SER A 557 -12.46 -13.91 -14.83
CA SER A 557 -11.01 -13.90 -15.12
C SER A 557 -10.46 -15.29 -15.48
N ARG A 558 -9.36 -15.32 -16.26
CA ARG A 558 -8.70 -16.56 -16.72
C ARG A 558 -8.33 -17.53 -15.59
N GLN A 559 -8.23 -17.02 -14.36
CA GLN A 559 -8.14 -17.78 -13.13
C GLN A 559 -9.04 -17.15 -12.05
N LYS A 560 -9.77 -17.94 -11.26
CA LYS A 560 -10.53 -17.46 -10.10
C LYS A 560 -10.41 -18.46 -8.95
N THR A 561 -10.21 -17.96 -7.73
CA THR A 561 -10.25 -18.76 -6.50
C THR A 561 -11.62 -18.60 -5.83
N ILE A 562 -12.16 -19.69 -5.28
CA ILE A 562 -13.34 -19.70 -4.40
C ILE A 562 -12.99 -20.41 -3.10
N SER A 563 -13.41 -19.89 -1.95
CA SER A 563 -13.16 -20.48 -0.63
C SER A 563 -14.32 -21.37 -0.17
N TRP A 564 -14.00 -22.40 0.62
CA TRP A 564 -14.98 -23.18 1.37
C TRP A 564 -14.57 -23.32 2.84
N ASP A 565 -15.29 -22.58 3.68
CA ASP A 565 -15.27 -22.56 5.15
C ASP A 565 -15.54 -23.91 5.85
N GLY A 566 -16.13 -24.87 5.13
CA GLY A 566 -16.62 -26.11 5.73
C GLY A 566 -18.06 -26.01 6.22
N THR A 567 -18.83 -25.01 5.80
CA THR A 567 -20.27 -24.92 6.05
C THR A 567 -21.09 -25.39 4.85
N ASP A 568 -22.35 -25.73 5.08
CA ASP A 568 -23.31 -25.92 4.00
C ASP A 568 -24.05 -24.61 3.63
N ALA A 569 -25.00 -24.68 2.71
CA ALA A 569 -25.75 -23.52 2.23
C ALA A 569 -26.62 -22.82 3.31
N ALA A 570 -26.74 -23.39 4.52
CA ALA A 570 -27.40 -22.77 5.66
C ALA A 570 -26.39 -22.22 6.71
N GLY A 571 -25.10 -22.15 6.38
CA GLY A 571 -24.03 -21.72 7.30
C GLY A 571 -23.75 -22.73 8.43
N SER A 572 -24.26 -23.96 8.32
CA SER A 572 -24.02 -25.01 9.33
C SER A 572 -22.74 -25.78 9.01
N VAL A 573 -21.83 -25.86 9.98
CA VAL A 573 -20.57 -26.63 9.86
C VAL A 573 -20.86 -28.09 9.51
N VAL A 574 -20.17 -28.61 8.50
CA VAL A 574 -20.31 -30.01 8.06
C VAL A 574 -19.37 -30.93 8.85
N ALA A 575 -19.72 -32.21 8.91
CA ALA A 575 -18.89 -33.20 9.59
C ALA A 575 -17.52 -33.38 8.90
N PRO A 576 -16.45 -33.71 9.66
CA PRO A 576 -15.20 -34.20 9.10
C PRO A 576 -15.44 -35.39 8.16
N GLY A 577 -14.75 -35.43 7.03
CA GLY A 577 -14.93 -36.48 6.03
C GLY A 577 -14.49 -36.09 4.62
N LEU A 578 -14.72 -37.03 3.70
CA LEU A 578 -14.47 -36.84 2.28
C LEU A 578 -15.65 -36.13 1.62
N TYR A 579 -15.34 -35.09 0.85
CA TYR A 579 -16.25 -34.36 0.00
C TYR A 579 -15.74 -34.38 -1.44
N PHE A 580 -16.65 -34.18 -2.39
CA PHE A 580 -16.35 -34.06 -3.80
C PHE A 580 -16.68 -32.66 -4.28
N LEU A 581 -15.65 -31.94 -4.73
CA LEU A 581 -15.81 -30.73 -5.51
C LEU A 581 -16.12 -31.15 -6.94
N LYS A 582 -17.30 -30.78 -7.44
CA LYS A 582 -17.69 -30.96 -8.84
C LYS A 582 -17.79 -29.58 -9.50
N THR A 583 -16.99 -29.36 -10.53
CA THR A 583 -17.01 -28.12 -11.31
C THR A 583 -17.55 -28.38 -12.70
N ARG A 584 -18.23 -27.40 -13.26
CA ARG A 584 -18.60 -27.32 -14.67
C ARG A 584 -18.23 -25.94 -15.19
N ILE A 585 -17.28 -25.87 -16.11
CA ILE A 585 -16.79 -24.63 -16.72
C ILE A 585 -17.01 -24.75 -18.22
N GLY A 586 -17.92 -23.94 -18.76
CA GLY A 586 -18.43 -24.10 -20.11
C GLY A 586 -18.95 -25.53 -20.39
N GLY A 587 -18.28 -26.24 -21.29
CA GLY A 587 -18.60 -27.64 -21.64
C GLY A 587 -17.96 -28.71 -20.75
N VAL A 588 -16.89 -28.38 -20.02
CA VAL A 588 -16.08 -29.35 -19.26
C VAL A 588 -16.66 -29.57 -17.87
N THR A 589 -16.60 -30.81 -17.36
CA THR A 589 -16.94 -31.15 -15.97
C THR A 589 -15.77 -31.87 -15.32
N SER A 590 -15.29 -31.38 -14.18
CA SER A 590 -14.25 -32.05 -13.37
C SER A 590 -14.77 -32.44 -12.00
N THR A 591 -14.07 -33.35 -11.34
CA THR A 591 -14.35 -33.75 -9.96
C THR A 591 -13.05 -33.97 -9.21
N ASP A 592 -12.81 -33.18 -8.17
CA ASP A 592 -11.72 -33.41 -7.21
C ASP A 592 -12.28 -33.73 -5.81
N ARG A 593 -11.41 -34.20 -4.93
CA ARG A 593 -11.71 -34.61 -3.56
C ARG A 593 -11.25 -33.56 -2.59
N ILE A 594 -12.07 -33.21 -1.61
CA ILE A 594 -11.68 -32.39 -0.46
C ILE A 594 -11.79 -33.25 0.78
N LEU A 595 -10.70 -33.39 1.55
CA LEU A 595 -10.71 -34.14 2.81
C LEU A 595 -10.72 -33.17 4.00
N ARG A 596 -11.90 -32.95 4.59
CA ARG A 596 -12.06 -32.17 5.83
C ARG A 596 -11.71 -33.05 7.02
N LEU A 597 -10.83 -32.55 7.89
CA LEU A 597 -10.43 -33.16 9.16
C LEU A 597 -11.20 -32.51 10.32
N GLU A 598 -11.06 -33.06 11.53
CA GLU A 598 -11.45 -32.34 12.75
C GLU A 598 -10.54 -31.12 12.93
N GLY A 599 -11.14 -29.95 13.16
CA GLY A 599 -10.46 -28.70 13.51
C GLY A 599 -10.42 -28.49 15.02
#